data_AF-A0A6B3UQ55-F1
#
_entry.id   AF-A0A6B3UQ55-F1
#
_cell.length_a   1.000
_cell.length_b   1.000
_cell.length_c   1.000
_cell.angle_alpha   90.00
_cell.angle_beta   90.00
_cell.angle_gamma   90.00
#
_symmetry.space_group_name_H-M   'P 1'
#
loop_
_entity.id
_entity.type
_entity.pdbx_description
1 polymer ?
#
loop_
_entity_poly.entity_id
_entity_poly.type
_entity_poly.pdbx_seq_one_letter_code
_entity_poly.pdbx_strand_id
1 'polypeptide(L)'
;MVVAPPRTIEAEWRFFIVDREVVGCSEYRRWGAPSIDGPVPHAAIMLAADLAELWGPAPVYCLDLAEADGRIGVVEANCFNASRFYGADAHRVLKAVNAFVLSR
;
A
#
# COMPACT_ATOMS: atom_id res chain seq x y z
N MET A 1 15.71 -9.59 20.54
CA MET A 1 15.09 -9.93 19.25
C MET A 1 13.67 -10.37 19.54
N VAL A 2 12.66 -9.63 19.08
CA VAL A 2 11.25 -10.01 19.22
C VAL A 2 10.87 -10.74 17.93
N VAL A 3 10.29 -11.93 18.06
CA VAL A 3 9.85 -12.76 16.93
C VAL A 3 8.41 -13.18 17.19
N ALA A 4 7.57 -13.14 16.16
CA ALA A 4 6.19 -13.62 16.20
C ALA A 4 6.04 -14.94 15.45
N PRO A 5 5.06 -15.80 15.80
CA PRO A 5 4.71 -16.96 14.99
C PRO A 5 4.33 -16.54 13.57
N PRO A 6 4.66 -17.36 12.55
CA PRO A 6 4.22 -17.09 11.19
C PRO A 6 2.70 -17.14 11.10
N ARG A 7 2.14 -16.26 10.26
CA ARG A 7 0.71 -16.27 9.90
C ARG A 7 0.56 -16.51 8.41
N THR A 8 -0.49 -17.20 8.02
CA THR A 8 -0.85 -17.36 6.61
C THR A 8 -1.46 -16.05 6.12
N ILE A 9 -0.84 -15.44 5.12
CA ILE A 9 -1.36 -14.24 4.47
C ILE A 9 -2.36 -14.65 3.39
N GLU A 10 -3.57 -14.10 3.50
CA GLU A 10 -4.70 -14.39 2.60
C GLU A 10 -4.65 -13.47 1.37
N ALA A 11 -4.38 -12.18 1.59
CA ALA A 11 -4.25 -11.17 0.55
C ALA A 11 -3.26 -10.08 0.96
N GLU A 12 -2.60 -9.47 -0.03
CA GLU A 12 -1.70 -8.34 0.13
C GLU A 12 -2.05 -7.24 -0.87
N TRP A 13 -2.04 -6.00 -0.38
CA TRP A 13 -2.33 -4.80 -1.16
C TRP A 13 -1.25 -3.76 -0.97
N ARG A 14 -0.98 -3.03 -2.05
CA ARG A 14 -0.08 -1.88 -2.03
C ARG A 14 -0.87 -0.60 -2.15
N PHE A 15 -0.52 0.38 -1.33
CA PHE A 15 -1.05 1.73 -1.34
C PHE A 15 0.07 2.71 -1.68
N PHE A 16 -0.23 3.66 -2.57
CA PHE A 16 0.67 4.74 -2.94
C PHE A 16 0.28 5.97 -2.15
N ILE A 17 1.19 6.46 -1.30
CA ILE A 17 0.96 7.62 -0.46
C ILE A 17 1.72 8.81 -1.04
N VAL A 18 1.02 9.94 -1.19
CA VAL A 18 1.60 11.23 -1.56
C VAL A 18 1.04 12.27 -0.60
N ASP A 19 1.92 12.92 0.15
CA ASP A 19 1.58 13.96 1.13
C ASP A 19 0.45 13.54 2.10
N ARG A 20 0.59 12.33 2.66
CA ARG A 20 -0.37 11.69 3.59
C ARG A 20 -1.70 11.25 2.96
N GLU A 21 -1.87 11.41 1.65
CA GLU A 21 -3.05 10.93 0.93
C GLU A 21 -2.79 9.63 0.16
N VAL A 22 -3.77 8.72 0.18
CA VAL A 22 -3.77 7.52 -0.67
C VAL A 22 -4.17 7.92 -2.09
N VAL A 23 -3.22 7.89 -3.03
CA VAL A 23 -3.48 8.32 -4.43
C VAL A 23 -3.78 7.16 -5.38
N GLY A 24 -3.43 5.94 -4.99
CA GLY A 24 -3.71 4.72 -5.73
C GLY A 24 -3.47 3.47 -4.89
N CYS A 25 -4.06 2.35 -5.28
CA CYS A 25 -3.83 1.06 -4.65
C CYS A 25 -4.13 -0.10 -5.60
N SER A 26 -3.65 -1.29 -5.26
CA SER A 26 -3.97 -2.54 -5.94
C SER A 26 -3.68 -3.74 -5.06
N GLU A 27 -4.37 -4.84 -5.31
CA GLU A 27 -3.91 -6.17 -4.88
C GLU A 27 -2.65 -6.54 -5.68
N TYR A 28 -1.73 -7.24 -5.02
CA TYR A 28 -0.58 -7.83 -5.72
C TYR A 28 -0.38 -9.31 -5.43
N ARG A 29 -0.92 -9.85 -4.33
CA ARG A 29 -0.82 -11.26 -3.98
C ARG A 29 -2.06 -11.73 -3.25
N ARG A 30 -2.47 -12.97 -3.53
CA ARG A 30 -3.57 -13.65 -2.86
C ARG A 30 -3.23 -15.14 -2.70
N TRP A 31 -3.35 -15.66 -1.48
CA TRP A 31 -2.97 -17.04 -1.14
C TRP A 31 -1.59 -17.46 -1.65
N GLY A 32 -0.61 -16.55 -1.57
CA GLY A 32 0.75 -16.80 -2.05
C GLY A 32 0.98 -16.61 -3.57
N ALA A 33 -0.07 -16.48 -4.37
CA ALA A 33 0.02 -16.31 -5.83
C ALA A 33 -0.11 -14.84 -6.25
N PRO A 34 0.62 -14.38 -7.29
CA PRO A 34 0.41 -13.05 -7.87
C PRO A 34 -1.05 -12.83 -8.27
N SER A 35 -1.61 -11.68 -7.89
CA SER A 35 -2.98 -11.28 -8.21
C SER A 35 -3.02 -9.77 -8.40
N ILE A 36 -3.45 -9.28 -9.57
CA ILE A 36 -3.46 -7.84 -9.88
C ILE A 36 -4.85 -7.29 -10.19
N ASP A 37 -5.85 -8.16 -10.38
CA ASP A 37 -7.24 -7.81 -10.68
C ASP A 37 -8.16 -8.01 -9.46
N GLY A 38 -7.57 -8.36 -8.30
CA GLY A 38 -8.31 -8.58 -7.06
C GLY A 38 -8.81 -7.28 -6.43
N PRO A 39 -9.94 -7.33 -5.71
CA PRO A 39 -10.49 -6.16 -5.06
C PRO A 39 -9.61 -5.72 -3.87
N VAL A 40 -9.51 -4.40 -3.67
CA VAL A 40 -8.98 -3.83 -2.43
C VAL A 40 -10.15 -3.55 -1.49
N PRO A 41 -10.26 -4.21 -0.33
CA PRO A 41 -11.36 -3.98 0.59
C PRO A 41 -11.40 -2.54 1.08
N HIS A 42 -12.60 -1.98 1.27
CA HIS A 42 -12.76 -0.61 1.77
C HIS A 42 -12.10 -0.42 3.15
N ALA A 43 -12.14 -1.45 4.01
CA ALA A 43 -11.46 -1.42 5.31
C ALA A 43 -9.94 -1.27 5.18
N ALA A 44 -9.31 -1.86 4.15
CA ALA A 44 -7.88 -1.71 3.89
C ALA A 44 -7.56 -0.28 3.44
N ILE A 45 -8.41 0.31 2.59
CA ILE A 45 -8.26 1.71 2.13
C ILE A 45 -8.36 2.67 3.31
N MET A 46 -9.37 2.50 4.17
CA MET A 46 -9.54 3.33 5.36
C MET A 46 -8.36 3.22 6.31
N LEU A 47 -7.90 1.99 6.60
CA LEU A 47 -6.73 1.78 7.44
C LEU A 47 -5.47 2.43 6.83
N ALA A 48 -5.26 2.31 5.52
CA ALA A 48 -4.12 2.95 4.87
C ALA A 48 -4.15 4.48 4.99
N ALA A 49 -5.34 5.09 4.85
CA ALA A 49 -5.52 6.53 5.03
C ALA A 49 -5.25 6.96 6.48
N ASP A 50 -5.80 6.25 7.47
CA ASP A 50 -5.57 6.52 8.89
C ASP A 50 -4.08 6.40 9.25
N LEU A 51 -3.40 5.40 8.70
CA LEU A 51 -1.96 5.19 8.90
C LEU A 51 -1.12 6.27 8.24
N ALA A 52 -1.46 6.71 7.03
CA ALA A 52 -0.76 7.78 6.32
C ALA A 52 -0.87 9.12 7.07
N GLU A 53 -2.01 9.37 7.71
CA GLU A 53 -2.20 10.51 8.61
C GLU A 53 -1.45 10.32 9.94
N LEU A 54 -1.35 9.10 10.46
CA LEU A 54 -0.60 8.87 11.68
C LEU A 54 0.91 9.06 11.49
N TRP A 55 1.48 8.43 10.45
CA TRP A 55 2.93 8.38 10.25
C TRP A 55 3.34 7.95 8.84
N GLY A 56 4.45 8.51 8.33
CA GLY A 56 5.09 8.06 7.10
C GLY A 56 6.60 8.31 7.10
N PRO A 57 7.39 7.51 6.36
CA PRO A 57 8.84 7.65 6.31
C PRO A 57 9.31 8.79 5.38
N ALA A 58 8.47 9.21 4.44
CA ALA A 58 8.74 10.24 3.46
C ALA A 58 7.41 10.85 2.96
N PRO A 59 7.43 11.98 2.25
CA PRO A 59 6.21 12.52 1.63
C PRO A 59 5.64 11.64 0.51
N VAL A 60 6.48 10.82 -0.14
CA VAL A 60 6.05 9.88 -1.19
C VAL A 60 6.63 8.50 -0.90
N TYR A 61 5.77 7.51 -0.68
CA TYR A 61 6.16 6.14 -0.34
C TYR A 61 5.06 5.14 -0.69
N CYS A 62 5.38 3.85 -0.62
CA CYS A 62 4.41 2.77 -0.74
C CYS A 62 4.15 2.16 0.64
N LEU A 63 2.90 1.83 0.94
CA LEU A 63 2.50 1.13 2.16
C LEU A 63 1.83 -0.19 1.77
N ASP A 64 2.39 -1.31 2.24
CA ASP A 64 1.83 -2.63 1.99
C ASP A 64 1.06 -3.11 3.21
N LEU A 65 -0.20 -3.49 2.99
CA LEU A 65 -1.06 -4.08 4.00
C LEU A 65 -1.39 -5.53 3.61
N ALA A 66 -1.57 -6.38 4.61
CA ALA A 66 -2.01 -7.75 4.40
C ALA A 66 -3.18 -8.12 5.29
N GLU A 67 -4.03 -9.01 4.80
CA GLU A 67 -5.04 -9.71 5.58
C GLU A 67 -4.55 -11.09 6.00
N ALA A 68 -4.73 -11.39 7.29
CA ALA A 68 -4.47 -12.70 7.88
C ALA A 68 -5.40 -12.91 9.09
N ASP A 69 -6.06 -14.06 9.15
CA ASP A 69 -6.97 -14.43 10.25
C ASP A 69 -8.09 -13.40 10.46
N GLY A 70 -8.62 -12.84 9.36
CA GLY A 70 -9.65 -11.79 9.37
C GLY A 70 -9.18 -10.43 9.95
N ARG A 71 -7.87 -10.18 9.99
CA ARG A 71 -7.28 -8.92 10.45
C ARG A 71 -6.39 -8.32 9.36
N ILE A 72 -6.45 -6.99 9.23
CA ILE A 72 -5.58 -6.25 8.30
C ILE A 72 -4.45 -5.59 9.11
N GLY A 73 -3.22 -5.70 8.62
CA GLY A 73 -2.04 -5.11 9.26
C GLY A 73 -0.98 -4.66 8.27
N VAL A 74 -0.04 -3.83 8.75
CA VAL A 74 1.10 -3.35 7.97
C VAL A 74 2.11 -4.48 7.77
N VAL A 75 2.56 -4.65 6.52
CA VAL A 75 3.64 -5.55 6.13
C VAL A 75 4.94 -4.77 6.02
N GLU A 76 4.93 -3.71 5.21
CA GLU A 76 6.13 -2.96 4.87
C GLU A 76 5.80 -1.53 4.44
N ALA A 77 6.68 -0.57 4.78
CA ALA A 77 6.70 0.75 4.18
C ALA A 77 7.91 0.83 3.23
N ASN A 78 7.63 1.04 1.96
CA ASN A 78 8.55 0.85 0.85
C ASN A 78 8.94 2.18 0.19
N CYS A 79 10.13 2.21 -0.42
CA CYS A 79 10.54 3.32 -1.28
C CYS A 79 9.69 3.34 -2.56
N PHE A 80 9.10 4.50 -2.88
CA PHE A 80 8.27 4.66 -4.08
C PHE A 80 9.03 4.32 -5.37
N ASN A 81 10.26 4.83 -5.51
CA ASN A 81 11.10 4.68 -6.70
C ASN A 81 11.69 3.27 -6.89
N ALA A 82 11.50 2.35 -5.94
CA ALA A 82 11.92 0.95 -6.02
C ALA A 82 10.73 -0.03 -5.97
N SER A 83 9.51 0.48 -6.05
CA SER A 83 8.28 -0.30 -5.92
C SER A 83 7.62 -0.55 -7.27
N ARG A 84 7.02 -1.73 -7.43
CA ARG A 84 6.12 -2.05 -8.56
C ARG A 84 4.74 -1.45 -8.33
N PHE A 85 4.07 -1.12 -9.44
CA PHE A 85 2.69 -0.62 -9.48
C PHE A 85 1.63 -1.72 -9.48
N TYR A 86 2.00 -2.95 -9.89
CA TYR A 86 1.07 -4.08 -10.04
C TYR A 86 -0.18 -3.66 -10.85
N GLY A 87 -1.38 -3.90 -10.33
CA GLY A 87 -2.64 -3.48 -10.97
C GLY A 87 -3.06 -2.03 -10.70
N ALA A 88 -2.24 -1.22 -10.02
CA ALA A 88 -2.63 0.15 -9.71
C ALA A 88 -2.57 1.04 -10.97
N ASP A 89 -3.44 2.04 -11.05
CA ASP A 89 -3.41 3.05 -12.12
C ASP A 89 -2.14 3.91 -11.99
N ALA A 90 -1.09 3.48 -12.72
CA ALA A 90 0.20 4.15 -12.71
C ALA A 90 0.10 5.58 -13.22
N HIS A 91 -0.80 5.87 -14.16
CA HIS A 91 -0.98 7.23 -14.68
C HIS A 91 -1.55 8.15 -13.59
N ARG A 92 -2.56 7.71 -12.85
CA ARG A 92 -3.12 8.46 -11.72
C ARG A 92 -2.07 8.72 -10.63
N VAL A 93 -1.31 7.69 -10.25
CA VAL A 93 -0.27 7.81 -9.22
C VAL A 93 0.84 8.77 -9.67
N LEU A 94 1.37 8.60 -10.88
CA LEU A 94 2.44 9.46 -11.41
C LEU A 94 1.97 10.91 -11.56
N LYS A 95 0.71 11.14 -11.95
CA LYS A 95 0.13 12.49 -12.01
C LYS A 95 0.13 13.16 -10.63
N ALA A 96 -0.25 12.43 -9.58
CA ALA A 96 -0.26 12.97 -8.22
C ALA A 96 1.16 13.28 -7.72
N VAL A 97 2.12 12.36 -7.95
CA VAL A 97 3.52 12.57 -7.60
C VAL A 97 4.10 13.79 -8.34
N ASN A 98 3.85 13.90 -9.65
CA ASN A 98 4.32 15.05 -10.43
C ASN A 98 3.73 16.36 -9.93
N ALA A 99 2.44 16.40 -9.61
CA ALA A 99 1.81 17.60 -9.06
C ALA A 99 2.49 18.03 -7.74
N PHE A 100 2.75 17.07 -6.85
CA PHE A 100 3.43 17.30 -5.57
C PHE A 100 4.88 17.79 -5.73
N VAL A 101 5.63 17.21 -6.68
CA VAL A 101 7.02 17.63 -6.93
C VAL A 101 7.08 19.02 -7.55
N LEU A 102 6.17 19.36 -8.46
CA LEU A 102 6.13 20.66 -9.14
C LEU A 102 5.57 21.80 -8.26
N SER A 103 4.85 21.48 -7.18
CA SER A 103 4.34 22.49 -6.23
C SER A 103 5.36 22.92 -5.17
N ARG A 104 6.58 22.38 -5.21
CA ARG A 104 7.69 22.71 -4.30
C ARG A 104 8.75 23.53 -5.00
#